data_AF-A0A226DZ63-F1
#
_entry.id   AF-A0A226DZ63-F1
#
_cell.length_a   1.000
_cell.length_b   1.000
_cell.length_c   1.000
_cell.angle_alpha   90.00
_cell.angle_beta   90.00
_cell.angle_gamma   90.00
#
_symmetry.space_group_name_H-M   'P 1'
#
loop_
_entity.id
_entity.type
_entity.pdbx_description
1 polymer ?
#
loop_
_entity_poly.entity_id
_entity_poly.type
_entity_poly.pdbx_seq_one_letter_code
_entity_poly.pdbx_strand_id
1 'polypeptide(L)'
;MDFKLLATMIVAKKMIGFVGVGHRHLLRFNSNKNRVELNSQFLQGSKKPQLLHNQKPSRAKRTTITSGTRKIIRNVYNYLKTSDEHGPDENHQLAFLSNGKRNIPGIAASMLGIHENSVRGCIKKQPNLNTPPRKKRKTKWEIDDFDQTGIRNLVYRNFEQGAHITLQTLLNEINEKIDTFIESPIKISILRIIMHQIGFEYKMIDHRLRLMERQDIVEQRKKYLKRKKEIDATNKNVVFLDETWVNKNHQKQKVWTDGTVKSRPNCKIGKGDRLIITHAGSKDGFVPNVLNIFWSNTGQADYHQDMNAEYFEKWFVEQLLVSLEEPSVIIIDNAKYHSRRLDAVPTSSSRKGVIIEWLTSKKIKFPQNATKVQLYDIVKAFKPFNVEY
;
A
#
# COMPACT_ATOMS: atom_id res chain seq x y z
N MET A 1 -1.47 1.64 -24.83
CA MET A 1 -0.66 1.09 -23.72
C MET A 1 -0.50 -0.39 -24.01
N ASP A 2 0.73 -0.87 -24.17
CA ASP A 2 0.99 -2.28 -24.52
C ASP A 2 0.44 -3.22 -23.44
N PHE A 3 -0.33 -4.22 -23.85
CA PHE A 3 -0.94 -5.20 -22.96
C PHE A 3 0.11 -5.97 -22.15
N LYS A 4 1.27 -6.26 -22.76
CA LYS A 4 2.40 -6.88 -22.05
C LYS A 4 2.91 -5.99 -20.94
N LEU A 5 3.07 -4.69 -21.21
CA LEU A 5 3.51 -3.71 -20.22
C LEU A 5 2.55 -3.63 -19.03
N LEU A 6 1.23 -3.63 -19.28
CA LEU A 6 0.23 -3.62 -18.22
C LEU A 6 0.27 -4.91 -17.37
N ALA A 7 0.38 -6.08 -18.00
CA ALA A 7 0.50 -7.37 -17.34
C ALA A 7 1.74 -7.42 -16.42
N THR A 8 2.88 -6.99 -16.95
CA THR A 8 4.15 -6.89 -16.21
C THR A 8 4.04 -5.95 -15.02
N MET A 9 3.37 -4.80 -15.16
CA MET A 9 3.14 -3.86 -14.05
C MET A 9 2.27 -4.45 -12.94
N ILE A 10 1.26 -5.28 -13.28
CA ILE A 10 0.40 -5.94 -12.29
C ILE A 10 1.22 -6.94 -11.46
N VAL A 11 2.05 -7.75 -12.11
CA VAL A 11 2.92 -8.72 -11.43
C VAL A 11 3.97 -8.02 -10.57
N ALA A 12 4.63 -6.97 -11.10
CA ALA A 12 5.61 -6.17 -10.36
C ALA A 12 5.04 -5.66 -9.03
N LYS A 13 3.81 -5.15 -9.05
CA LYS A 13 3.16 -4.61 -7.85
C LYS A 13 2.92 -5.68 -6.78
N LYS A 14 2.67 -6.92 -7.20
CA LYS A 14 2.49 -8.06 -6.30
C LYS A 14 3.83 -8.53 -5.73
N MET A 15 4.86 -8.64 -6.58
CA MET A 15 6.24 -8.97 -6.18
C MET A 15 6.84 -7.96 -5.18
N ILE A 16 6.60 -6.66 -5.35
CA ILE A 16 7.04 -5.63 -4.40
C ILE A 16 6.43 -5.85 -3.00
N GLY A 17 5.23 -6.42 -2.93
CA GLY A 17 4.60 -6.80 -1.65
C GLY A 17 5.37 -7.88 -0.88
N PHE A 18 6.03 -8.80 -1.58
CA PHE A 18 6.86 -9.86 -0.99
C PHE A 18 8.20 -9.34 -0.45
N VAL A 19 8.72 -8.23 -0.98
CA VAL A 19 10.00 -7.62 -0.54
C VAL A 19 9.88 -6.92 0.83
N GLY A 20 8.66 -6.65 1.32
CA GLY A 20 8.38 -6.35 2.73
C GLY A 20 9.11 -5.16 3.36
N VAL A 21 8.46 -3.99 3.35
CA VAL A 21 8.52 -2.92 4.38
C VAL A 21 9.89 -2.68 5.01
N GLY A 22 10.76 -1.98 4.28
CA GLY A 22 12.03 -1.52 4.83
C GLY A 22 12.91 -0.84 3.80
N HIS A 23 12.36 0.14 3.06
CA HIS A 23 13.02 1.27 2.39
C HIS A 23 12.08 1.75 1.27
N ARG A 24 11.31 2.81 1.54
CA ARG A 24 10.66 3.57 0.47
C ARG A 24 11.76 4.35 -0.28
N HIS A 25 12.45 3.69 -1.20
CA HIS A 25 12.93 4.38 -2.38
C HIS A 25 11.95 4.10 -3.50
N LEU A 26 11.20 5.15 -3.84
CA LEU A 26 10.49 5.22 -5.12
C LEU A 26 11.52 4.89 -6.20
N LEU A 27 11.41 3.72 -6.81
CA LEU A 27 11.93 3.51 -8.16
C LEU A 27 11.10 4.41 -9.09
N ARG A 28 11.55 5.67 -9.24
CA ARG A 28 11.16 6.51 -10.36
C ARG A 28 11.92 5.98 -11.56
N PHE A 29 11.23 5.24 -12.43
CA PHE A 29 11.73 5.01 -13.79
C PHE A 29 11.74 6.36 -14.52
N ASN A 30 12.93 6.93 -14.65
CA ASN A 30 13.19 8.10 -15.48
C ASN A 30 13.75 7.60 -16.80
N SER A 31 12.90 7.49 -17.83
CA SER A 31 13.40 7.40 -19.21
C SER A 31 13.84 8.79 -19.64
N ASN A 32 15.12 9.14 -19.45
CA ASN A 32 15.81 10.07 -20.34
C ASN A 32 17.29 10.26 -19.96
N LYS A 33 18.12 9.93 -20.97
CA LYS A 33 19.36 10.60 -21.39
C LYS A 33 20.63 10.47 -20.52
N ASN A 34 21.54 9.65 -21.04
CA ASN A 34 22.92 10.00 -21.42
C ASN A 34 23.51 11.27 -20.79
N ARG A 35 24.50 11.10 -19.91
CA ARG A 35 25.77 11.84 -20.00
C ARG A 35 26.85 11.16 -19.16
N VAL A 36 27.90 10.73 -19.83
CA VAL A 36 29.19 10.31 -19.27
C VAL A 36 29.93 11.59 -18.87
N GLU A 37 30.39 11.71 -17.63
CA GLU A 37 31.49 12.60 -17.27
C GLU A 37 32.43 11.88 -16.29
N LEU A 38 33.70 11.83 -16.70
CA LEU A 38 34.87 11.27 -16.03
C LEU A 38 35.23 12.12 -14.81
N ASN A 39 35.53 11.49 -13.67
CA ASN A 39 36.21 12.15 -12.56
C ASN A 39 37.67 11.67 -12.52
N SER A 40 38.59 12.57 -12.86
CA SER A 40 40.00 12.50 -12.50
C SER A 40 40.19 13.12 -11.11
N GLN A 41 40.76 12.36 -10.19
CA GLN A 41 41.42 12.90 -9.01
C GLN A 41 42.84 13.30 -9.40
N PHE A 42 43.37 14.42 -8.89
CA PHE A 42 44.60 14.48 -8.08
C PHE A 42 45.01 15.92 -7.71
N LEU A 43 45.36 16.07 -6.42
CA LEU A 43 46.36 16.95 -5.77
C LEU A 43 46.28 18.48 -5.90
N GLN A 44 46.14 19.19 -4.77
CA GLN A 44 47.25 19.78 -4.00
C GLN A 44 46.73 20.56 -2.79
N GLY A 45 47.48 20.53 -1.69
CA GLY A 45 47.11 21.12 -0.41
C GLY A 45 47.43 22.62 -0.28
N SER A 46 46.77 23.26 0.68
CA SER A 46 47.33 24.33 1.52
C SER A 46 46.31 24.67 2.62
N LYS A 47 46.75 24.61 3.89
CA LYS A 47 45.98 25.05 5.05
C LYS A 47 45.86 26.58 5.03
N LYS A 48 44.62 27.09 4.97
CA LYS A 48 44.26 28.43 5.45
C LYS A 48 43.25 28.29 6.60
N PRO A 49 43.32 29.14 7.64
CA PRO A 49 42.42 29.08 8.79
C PRO A 49 40.97 29.31 8.33
N GLN A 50 40.10 28.32 8.54
CA GLN A 50 38.68 28.47 8.28
C GLN A 50 38.06 29.43 9.29
N LEU A 51 37.56 30.55 8.78
CA LEU A 51 36.55 31.36 9.46
C LEU A 51 35.41 30.44 9.89
N LEU A 52 35.02 30.49 11.17
CA LEU A 52 33.79 29.89 11.68
C LEU A 52 32.63 30.51 10.91
N HIS A 53 32.24 29.87 9.81
CA HIS A 53 31.02 30.19 9.09
C HIS A 53 29.89 29.91 10.08
N ASN A 54 29.21 30.98 10.51
CA ASN A 54 27.99 30.91 11.32
C ASN A 54 27.03 29.90 10.67
N GLN A 55 27.04 28.66 11.15
CA GLN A 55 26.04 27.68 10.79
C GLN A 55 24.73 28.23 11.33
N LYS A 56 23.90 28.78 10.44
CA LYS A 56 22.53 29.13 10.79
C LYS A 56 21.88 27.84 11.32
N PRO A 57 21.38 27.81 12.56
CA PRO A 57 20.75 26.62 13.09
C PRO A 57 19.62 26.20 12.17
N SER A 58 19.46 24.89 11.99
CA SER A 58 18.42 24.32 11.15
C SER A 58 17.06 24.91 11.54
N ARG A 59 16.29 25.33 10.53
CA ARG A 59 15.02 26.03 10.75
C ARG A 59 14.04 25.05 11.39
N ALA A 60 13.89 25.08 12.71
CA ALA A 60 12.93 24.27 13.43
C ALA A 60 11.53 24.42 12.81
N LYS A 61 10.81 23.31 12.66
CA LYS A 61 9.43 23.30 12.13
C LYS A 61 8.63 24.37 12.86
N ARG A 62 8.07 25.35 12.12
CA ARG A 62 7.20 26.40 12.68
C ARG A 62 6.01 25.74 13.39
N THR A 63 6.07 25.62 14.71
CA THR A 63 4.94 25.25 15.55
C THR A 63 4.10 26.50 15.81
N THR A 64 2.78 26.37 15.67
CA THR A 64 1.86 27.50 15.88
C THR A 64 1.80 27.83 17.37
N ILE A 65 2.21 29.05 17.75
CA ILE A 65 2.15 29.52 19.15
C ILE A 65 0.67 29.72 19.53
N THR A 66 0.19 28.91 20.48
CA THR A 66 -1.19 28.94 20.97
C THR A 66 -1.48 30.23 21.75
N SER A 67 -2.76 30.53 22.01
CA SER A 67 -3.17 31.69 22.80
C SER A 67 -2.62 31.65 24.24
N GLY A 68 -2.60 30.47 24.87
CA GLY A 68 -2.03 30.26 26.20
C GLY A 68 -0.52 30.54 26.23
N THR A 69 0.24 29.99 25.29
CA THR A 69 1.69 30.25 25.18
C THR A 69 1.99 31.72 24.92
N ARG A 70 1.17 32.43 24.12
CA ARG A 70 1.30 33.89 23.92
C ARG A 70 1.11 34.68 25.21
N LYS A 71 0.18 34.26 26.09
CA LYS A 71 -0.05 34.93 27.38
C LYS A 71 1.16 34.77 28.32
N ILE A 72 1.73 33.57 28.39
CA ILE A 72 2.94 33.29 29.17
C ILE A 72 4.12 34.14 28.68
N ILE A 73 4.37 34.17 27.36
CA ILE A 73 5.44 34.99 26.76
C ILE A 73 5.29 36.47 27.15
N ARG A 74 4.07 37.02 27.13
CA ARG A 74 3.81 38.42 27.51
C ARG A 74 3.99 38.66 29.00
N ASN A 75 3.55 37.73 29.87
CA ASN A 75 3.72 37.86 31.30
C ASN A 75 5.21 37.89 31.69
N VAL A 76 6.02 37.00 31.10
CA VAL A 76 7.48 36.97 31.31
C VAL A 76 8.15 38.25 30.80
N TYR A 77 7.76 38.72 29.60
CA TYR A 77 8.27 39.99 29.09
C TYR A 77 7.90 41.19 29.98
N ASN A 78 6.67 41.25 30.48
CA ASN A 78 6.22 42.32 31.37
C ASN A 78 6.92 42.26 32.72
N TYR A 79 7.10 41.06 33.30
CA TYR A 79 7.85 40.85 34.53
C TYR A 79 9.28 41.38 34.39
N LEU A 80 10.00 40.98 33.34
CA LEU A 80 11.36 41.45 33.07
C LEU A 80 11.43 42.96 32.78
N LYS A 81 10.35 43.55 32.27
CA LYS A 81 10.23 45.00 32.06
C LYS A 81 9.97 45.76 33.36
N THR A 82 9.22 45.19 34.30
CA THR A 82 8.91 45.82 35.60
C THR A 82 10.03 45.61 36.62
N SER A 83 10.74 44.48 36.57
CA SER A 83 11.92 44.23 37.42
C SER A 83 13.11 45.15 37.09
N ASP A 84 13.10 45.83 35.95
CA ASP A 84 14.10 46.84 35.58
C ASP A 84 13.97 48.18 36.37
N GLU A 85 12.93 48.36 37.20
CA GLU A 85 12.87 49.50 38.17
C GLU A 85 13.78 49.30 39.39
N HIS A 86 14.23 48.08 39.68
CA HIS A 86 15.11 47.78 40.82
C HIS A 86 16.33 46.97 40.35
N GLY A 87 17.40 47.68 39.95
CA GLY A 87 18.83 47.28 39.96
C GLY A 87 19.26 45.94 39.32
N PRO A 88 20.40 45.88 38.61
CA PRO A 88 20.83 44.65 37.93
C PRO A 88 21.44 43.63 38.92
N ASP A 89 20.85 42.44 39.01
CA ASP A 89 21.49 41.26 39.62
C ASP A 89 22.59 40.69 38.70
N GLU A 90 23.68 40.17 39.28
CA GLU A 90 25.02 40.01 38.68
C GLU A 90 25.12 39.02 37.49
N ASN A 91 24.06 38.28 37.15
CA ASN A 91 24.15 37.13 36.24
C ASN A 91 23.77 37.38 34.76
N HIS A 92 23.75 38.61 34.25
CA HIS A 92 23.29 38.88 32.87
C HIS A 92 24.27 39.72 32.03
N GLN A 93 25.47 39.21 31.75
CA GLN A 93 26.46 39.86 30.87
C GLN A 93 26.08 39.87 29.36
N LEU A 94 24.98 39.25 28.94
CA LEU A 94 24.55 39.24 27.52
C LEU A 94 23.51 40.33 27.16
N ALA A 95 23.30 41.30 28.04
CA ALA A 95 22.02 42.00 28.09
C ALA A 95 21.96 43.38 27.42
N PHE A 96 22.96 43.90 26.71
CA PHE A 96 22.89 45.27 26.17
C PHE A 96 22.89 45.33 24.64
N LEU A 97 21.95 46.09 24.09
CA LEU A 97 21.97 46.53 22.69
C LEU A 97 23.10 47.57 22.50
N SER A 98 23.56 47.77 21.27
CA SER A 98 24.64 48.72 20.93
C SER A 98 24.35 50.18 21.30
N ASN A 99 23.09 50.49 21.66
CA ASN A 99 22.63 51.79 22.14
C ASN A 99 22.56 51.88 23.69
N GLY A 100 23.15 50.93 24.42
CA GLY A 100 23.20 50.90 25.87
C GLY A 100 21.90 50.46 26.57
N LYS A 101 20.84 50.11 25.83
CA LYS A 101 19.56 49.64 26.41
C LYS A 101 19.54 48.12 26.56
N ARG A 102 18.90 47.64 27.62
CA ARG A 102 18.79 46.18 27.85
C ARG A 102 17.95 45.48 26.77
N ASN A 103 18.43 44.34 26.25
CA ASN A 103 17.69 43.53 25.27
C ASN A 103 16.67 42.61 25.95
N ILE A 104 15.64 43.19 26.58
CA ILE A 104 14.57 42.46 27.29
C ILE A 104 13.91 41.38 26.41
N PRO A 105 13.60 41.61 25.12
CA PRO A 105 13.08 40.55 24.24
C PRO A 105 14.04 39.36 24.05
N GLY A 106 15.34 39.61 23.99
CA GLY A 106 16.38 38.57 23.87
C GLY A 106 16.50 37.73 25.14
N ILE A 107 16.44 38.36 26.31
CA ILE A 107 16.47 37.68 27.61
C ILE A 107 15.23 36.79 27.77
N ALA A 108 14.04 37.34 27.52
CA ALA A 108 12.79 36.57 27.57
C ALA A 108 12.80 35.39 26.59
N ALA A 109 13.41 35.56 25.41
CA ALA A 109 13.55 34.53 24.40
C ALA A 109 14.47 33.39 24.87
N SER A 110 15.60 33.73 25.49
CA SER A 110 16.54 32.77 26.08
C SER A 110 15.89 31.97 27.21
N MET A 111 15.23 32.64 28.17
CA MET A 111 14.54 31.97 29.29
C MET A 111 13.45 31.00 28.84
N LEU A 112 12.73 31.34 27.77
CA LEU A 112 11.63 30.53 27.24
C LEU A 112 12.07 29.52 26.17
N GLY A 113 13.36 29.50 25.80
CA GLY A 113 13.89 28.63 24.74
C GLY A 113 13.27 28.88 23.37
N ILE A 114 12.85 30.11 23.07
CA ILE A 114 12.19 30.49 21.81
C ILE A 114 13.01 31.54 21.05
N HIS A 115 12.75 31.67 19.76
CA HIS A 115 13.42 32.69 18.95
C HIS A 115 12.94 34.11 19.31
N GLU A 116 13.85 35.08 19.40
CA GLU A 116 13.59 36.46 19.81
C GLU A 116 12.48 37.16 19.00
N ASN A 117 12.46 36.95 17.67
CA ASN A 117 11.40 37.46 16.80
C ASN A 117 10.00 36.95 17.17
N SER A 118 9.88 35.77 17.80
CA SER A 118 8.60 35.24 18.29
C SER A 118 8.11 36.05 19.50
N VAL A 119 9.02 36.45 20.40
CA VAL A 119 8.71 37.33 21.53
C VAL A 119 8.27 38.71 21.01
N ARG A 120 9.07 39.34 20.14
CA ARG A 120 8.73 40.63 19.51
C ARG A 120 7.39 40.58 18.77
N GLY A 121 7.10 39.49 18.06
CA GLY A 121 5.84 39.27 17.35
C GLY A 121 4.63 39.12 18.28
N CYS A 122 4.81 38.56 19.48
CA CYS A 122 3.74 38.44 20.48
C CYS A 122 3.44 39.77 21.18
N ILE A 123 4.45 40.63 21.36
CA ILE A 123 4.32 41.96 21.96
C ILE A 123 3.64 42.94 21.00
N LYS A 124 4.05 42.96 19.72
CA LYS A 124 3.46 43.85 18.70
C LYS A 124 1.97 43.60 18.44
N LYS A 125 1.48 42.39 18.71
CA LYS A 125 0.06 42.04 18.54
C LYS A 125 -0.73 42.42 19.80
N GLN A 126 -1.67 43.35 19.67
CA GLN A 126 -2.60 43.76 20.72
C GLN A 126 -3.31 42.54 21.37
N PRO A 127 -3.70 42.64 22.67
CA PRO A 127 -4.21 41.51 23.46
C PRO A 127 -5.47 40.85 22.88
N ASN A 128 -6.24 41.54 22.04
CA ASN A 128 -7.57 41.11 21.59
C ASN A 128 -7.64 40.54 20.16
N LEU A 129 -6.56 39.96 19.63
CA LEU A 129 -6.69 39.13 18.42
C LEU A 129 -7.06 37.70 18.82
N ASN A 130 -8.35 37.50 19.11
CA ASN A 130 -8.97 36.18 19.02
C ASN A 130 -8.59 35.59 17.66
N THR A 131 -7.92 34.44 17.68
CA THR A 131 -7.71 33.67 16.45
C THR A 131 -9.12 33.41 15.89
N PRO A 132 -9.45 33.83 14.66
CA PRO A 132 -10.81 33.67 14.15
C PRO A 132 -11.20 32.19 14.31
N PRO A 133 -12.39 31.90 14.91
CA PRO A 133 -12.80 30.54 15.12
C PRO A 133 -12.73 29.82 13.78
N ARG A 134 -12.07 28.67 13.74
CA ARG A 134 -11.96 27.85 12.54
C ARG A 134 -13.38 27.67 12.00
N LYS A 135 -13.67 28.19 10.80
CA LYS A 135 -14.99 28.05 10.17
C LYS A 135 -15.40 26.58 10.25
N LYS A 136 -16.46 26.27 11.01
CA LYS A 136 -16.98 24.91 11.11
C LYS A 136 -17.35 24.47 9.70
N ARG A 137 -16.90 23.28 9.30
CA ARG A 137 -17.28 22.70 8.00
C ARG A 137 -18.80 22.53 8.01
N LYS A 138 -19.48 23.00 6.97
CA LYS A 138 -20.92 22.68 6.78
C LYS A 138 -21.06 21.16 6.70
N THR A 139 -21.90 20.60 7.56
CA THR A 139 -22.25 19.16 7.57
C THR A 139 -23.56 18.90 6.85
N LYS A 140 -24.41 19.93 6.74
CA LYS A 140 -25.65 19.92 5.98
C LYS A 140 -25.62 20.95 4.83
N TRP A 141 -26.26 20.61 3.72
CA TRP A 141 -26.51 21.47 2.57
C TRP A 141 -28.02 21.49 2.37
N GLU A 142 -28.58 22.66 2.11
CA GLU A 142 -30.01 22.82 1.83
C GLU A 142 -30.23 22.42 0.37
N ILE A 143 -30.98 21.34 0.19
CA ILE A 143 -31.33 20.77 -1.11
C ILE A 143 -32.74 20.20 -0.96
N ASP A 144 -33.61 20.46 -1.94
CA ASP A 144 -34.99 20.01 -1.89
C ASP A 144 -35.09 18.47 -2.04
N ASP A 145 -36.18 17.89 -1.57
CA ASP A 145 -36.43 16.44 -1.66
C ASP A 145 -36.51 15.97 -3.12
N PHE A 146 -36.99 16.82 -4.02
CA PHE A 146 -37.01 16.59 -5.46
C PHE A 146 -35.59 16.35 -6.01
N ASP A 147 -34.65 17.24 -5.70
CA ASP A 147 -33.27 17.17 -6.18
C ASP A 147 -32.51 16.01 -5.55
N GLN A 148 -32.76 15.74 -4.26
CA GLN A 148 -32.21 14.57 -3.57
C GLN A 148 -32.65 13.27 -4.26
N THR A 149 -33.93 13.20 -4.65
CA THR A 149 -34.49 12.06 -5.37
C THR A 149 -33.92 11.96 -6.79
N GLY A 150 -33.73 13.09 -7.48
CA GLY A 150 -33.09 13.15 -8.79
C GLY A 150 -31.66 12.60 -8.76
N ILE A 151 -30.85 13.01 -7.79
CA ILE A 151 -29.46 12.52 -7.60
C ILE A 151 -29.47 11.02 -7.27
N ARG A 152 -30.37 10.57 -6.38
CA ARG A 152 -30.50 9.15 -6.03
C ARG A 152 -30.86 8.29 -7.24
N ASN A 153 -31.82 8.72 -8.05
CA ASN A 153 -32.23 8.01 -9.26
C ASN A 153 -31.14 7.98 -10.32
N LEU A 154 -30.36 9.07 -10.45
CA LEU A 154 -29.21 9.12 -11.35
C LEU A 154 -28.15 8.07 -10.95
N VAL A 155 -27.88 7.97 -9.65
CA VAL A 155 -26.96 6.96 -9.10
C VAL A 155 -27.47 5.54 -9.37
N TYR A 156 -28.75 5.26 -9.13
CA TYR A 156 -29.32 3.94 -9.43
C TYR A 156 -29.29 3.59 -10.92
N ARG A 157 -29.65 4.52 -11.80
CA ARG A 157 -29.59 4.34 -13.26
C ARG A 157 -28.18 3.98 -13.74
N ASN A 158 -27.17 4.67 -13.22
CA ASN A 158 -25.78 4.38 -13.57
C ASN A 158 -25.33 3.01 -13.06
N PHE A 159 -25.85 2.57 -11.91
CA PHE A 159 -25.64 1.20 -11.44
C PHE A 159 -26.36 0.16 -12.30
N GLU A 160 -27.58 0.40 -12.75
CA GLU A 160 -28.31 -0.48 -13.68
C GLU A 160 -27.55 -0.69 -15.00
N GLN A 161 -26.85 0.35 -15.45
CA GLN A 161 -25.96 0.31 -16.63
C GLN A 161 -24.60 -0.36 -16.35
N GLY A 162 -24.34 -0.77 -15.11
CA GLY A 162 -23.08 -1.41 -14.70
C GLY A 162 -21.89 -0.44 -14.59
N ALA A 163 -22.13 0.87 -14.61
CA ALA A 163 -21.06 1.87 -14.55
C ALA A 163 -20.49 2.00 -13.13
N HIS A 164 -19.17 2.21 -13.03
CA HIS A 164 -18.53 2.55 -11.75
C HIS A 164 -18.63 4.06 -11.49
N ILE A 165 -19.35 4.42 -10.44
CA ILE A 165 -19.62 5.82 -10.13
C ILE A 165 -18.51 6.42 -9.26
N THR A 166 -17.90 7.49 -9.75
CA THR A 166 -17.07 8.40 -8.95
C THR A 166 -17.83 9.69 -8.71
N LEU A 167 -17.43 10.45 -7.68
CA LEU A 167 -18.01 11.78 -7.45
C LEU A 167 -17.76 12.72 -8.64
N GLN A 168 -16.66 12.55 -9.38
CA GLN A 168 -16.34 13.41 -10.52
C GLN A 168 -17.23 13.07 -11.72
N THR A 169 -17.40 11.79 -12.02
CA THR A 169 -18.28 11.35 -13.13
C THR A 169 -19.73 11.74 -12.84
N LEU A 170 -20.19 11.52 -11.61
CA LEU A 170 -21.52 11.94 -11.18
C LEU A 170 -21.68 13.46 -11.25
N LEU A 171 -20.64 14.22 -10.85
CA LEU A 171 -20.68 15.67 -10.93
C LEU A 171 -20.76 16.17 -12.37
N ASN A 172 -20.02 15.56 -13.29
CA ASN A 172 -20.08 15.93 -14.70
C ASN A 172 -21.49 15.66 -15.27
N GLU A 173 -22.08 14.49 -14.98
CA GLU A 173 -23.45 14.17 -15.42
C GLU A 173 -24.51 15.09 -14.81
N ILE A 174 -24.37 15.48 -13.55
CA ILE A 174 -25.25 16.45 -12.90
C ILE A 174 -25.08 17.83 -13.55
N ASN A 175 -23.83 18.23 -13.82
CA ASN A 175 -23.52 19.52 -14.42
C ASN A 175 -23.92 19.60 -15.91
N GLU A 176 -23.95 18.48 -16.63
CA GLU A 176 -24.46 18.42 -18.01
C GLU A 176 -25.99 18.48 -18.06
N LYS A 177 -26.67 18.06 -16.97
CA LYS A 177 -28.13 18.06 -16.85
C LYS A 177 -28.65 19.24 -16.02
N ILE A 178 -27.88 20.32 -15.90
CA ILE A 178 -28.18 21.50 -15.05
C ILE A 178 -29.59 22.04 -15.30
N ASP A 179 -30.11 21.92 -16.52
CA ASP A 179 -31.46 22.37 -16.87
C ASP A 179 -32.61 21.55 -16.25
N THR A 180 -32.32 20.44 -15.56
CA THR A 180 -33.38 19.53 -15.11
C THR A 180 -33.69 19.59 -13.61
N PHE A 181 -32.73 19.92 -12.72
CA PHE A 181 -32.96 19.82 -11.26
C PHE A 181 -32.12 20.75 -10.36
N ILE A 182 -31.16 21.57 -10.82
CA ILE A 182 -30.29 22.35 -9.88
C ILE A 182 -29.98 23.75 -10.41
N GLU A 183 -30.36 24.79 -9.65
CA GLU A 183 -30.24 26.21 -10.03
C GLU A 183 -28.79 26.73 -10.18
N SER A 184 -27.76 25.94 -9.84
CA SER A 184 -26.36 26.34 -9.95
C SER A 184 -25.38 25.16 -9.99
N PRO A 185 -24.24 25.27 -10.69
CA PRO A 185 -23.24 24.21 -10.80
C PRO A 185 -22.68 23.82 -9.42
N ILE A 186 -22.81 22.54 -9.08
CA ILE A 186 -22.39 22.02 -7.78
C ILE A 186 -20.87 21.83 -7.76
N LYS A 187 -20.25 22.03 -6.60
CA LYS A 187 -18.84 21.66 -6.38
C LYS A 187 -18.75 20.23 -5.86
N ILE A 188 -17.69 19.51 -6.22
CA ILE A 188 -17.47 18.12 -5.75
C ILE A 188 -17.49 17.96 -4.22
N SER A 189 -17.08 19.00 -3.48
CA SER A 189 -17.15 19.04 -2.03
C SER A 189 -18.58 19.07 -1.50
N ILE A 190 -19.48 19.77 -2.19
CA ILE A 190 -20.91 19.85 -1.87
C ILE A 190 -21.59 18.54 -2.22
N LEU A 191 -21.33 18.00 -3.42
CA LEU A 191 -21.86 16.70 -3.84
C LEU A 191 -21.50 15.59 -2.85
N ARG A 192 -20.28 15.59 -2.30
CA ARG A 192 -19.89 14.63 -1.26
C ARG A 192 -20.76 14.74 0.00
N ILE A 193 -21.07 15.95 0.43
CA ILE A 193 -21.90 16.18 1.62
C ILE A 193 -23.34 15.73 1.31
N ILE A 194 -23.87 16.06 0.13
CA ILE A 194 -25.20 15.62 -0.34
C ILE A 194 -25.27 14.09 -0.36
N MET A 195 -24.30 13.41 -0.97
CA MET A 195 -24.25 11.94 -1.02
C MET A 195 -24.37 11.30 0.37
N HIS A 196 -23.69 11.86 1.38
CA HIS A 196 -23.84 11.38 2.75
C HIS A 196 -25.21 11.69 3.37
N GLN A 197 -25.82 12.84 3.04
CA GLN A 197 -27.17 13.18 3.52
C GLN A 197 -28.25 12.28 2.94
N ILE A 198 -28.14 11.93 1.66
CA ILE A 198 -29.10 11.04 0.98
C ILE A 198 -28.93 9.55 1.37
N GLY A 199 -27.96 9.25 2.24
CA GLY A 199 -27.73 7.92 2.82
C GLY A 199 -26.64 7.09 2.15
N PHE A 200 -25.90 7.65 1.18
CA PHE A 200 -24.83 6.92 0.50
C PHE A 200 -23.49 7.04 1.23
N GLU A 201 -22.78 5.92 1.32
CA GLU A 201 -21.44 5.84 1.86
C GLU A 201 -20.47 5.20 0.87
N TYR A 202 -19.24 5.70 0.84
CA TYR A 202 -18.16 5.12 0.05
C TYR A 202 -17.40 4.08 0.87
N LYS A 203 -17.75 2.80 0.71
CA LYS A 203 -17.17 1.69 1.47
C LYS A 203 -16.58 0.61 0.58
N MET A 204 -15.66 -0.15 1.16
CA MET A 204 -15.13 -1.37 0.54
C MET A 204 -16.12 -2.50 0.79
N ILE A 205 -16.43 -3.27 -0.25
CA ILE A 205 -17.13 -4.54 -0.11
C ILE A 205 -16.05 -5.60 0.16
N ASP A 206 -15.66 -5.77 1.42
CA ASP A 206 -14.73 -6.82 1.85
C ASP A 206 -15.40 -7.71 2.91
N HIS A 207 -15.32 -9.02 2.71
CA HIS A 207 -15.84 -10.03 3.63
C HIS A 207 -14.79 -10.48 4.66
N ARG A 208 -13.57 -9.95 4.62
CA ARG A 208 -12.50 -10.29 5.57
C ARG A 208 -12.66 -9.46 6.85
N LEU A 209 -13.27 -10.08 7.87
CA LEU A 209 -13.62 -9.40 9.11
C LEU A 209 -12.42 -9.18 10.06
N ARG A 210 -11.39 -10.04 10.01
CA ARG A 210 -10.20 -9.97 10.88
C ARG A 210 -8.96 -10.55 10.21
N LEU A 211 -7.82 -9.90 10.38
CA LEU A 211 -6.51 -10.52 10.18
C LEU A 211 -6.23 -11.37 11.42
N MET A 212 -6.40 -12.68 11.31
CA MET A 212 -6.06 -13.60 12.40
C MET A 212 -4.66 -14.14 12.14
N GLU A 213 -3.73 -13.80 13.02
CA GLU A 213 -2.37 -14.33 12.97
C GLU A 213 -2.34 -15.60 13.82
N ARG A 214 -2.11 -16.75 13.19
CA ARG A 214 -1.93 -18.03 13.89
C ARG A 214 -0.47 -18.17 14.31
N GLN A 215 -0.23 -18.69 15.52
CA GLN A 215 1.11 -18.82 16.09
C GLN A 215 2.06 -19.67 15.22
N ASP A 216 1.57 -20.74 14.61
CA ASP A 216 2.35 -21.59 13.71
C ASP A 216 2.81 -20.83 12.45
N ILE A 217 1.97 -19.93 11.92
CA ILE A 217 2.34 -19.06 10.80
C ILE A 217 3.38 -18.02 11.21
N VAL A 218 3.29 -17.47 12.44
CA VAL A 218 4.32 -16.56 12.98
C VAL A 218 5.69 -17.24 13.01
N GLU A 219 5.75 -18.47 13.51
CA GLU A 219 6.98 -19.24 13.59
C GLU A 219 7.57 -19.55 12.21
N GLN A 220 6.74 -19.96 11.25
CA GLN A 220 7.16 -20.17 9.87
C GLN A 220 7.73 -18.89 9.23
N ARG A 221 7.08 -17.74 9.46
CA ARG A 221 7.56 -16.44 9.00
C ARG A 221 8.90 -16.07 9.64
N LYS A 222 9.08 -16.30 10.95
CA LYS A 222 10.36 -16.07 11.63
C LYS A 222 11.48 -16.91 11.01
N LYS A 223 11.23 -18.20 10.77
CA LYS A 223 12.19 -19.11 10.09
C LYS A 223 12.54 -18.60 8.69
N TYR A 224 11.52 -18.26 7.89
CA TYR A 224 11.72 -17.68 6.56
C TYR A 224 12.56 -16.40 6.60
N LEU A 225 12.23 -15.44 7.46
CA LEU A 225 12.95 -14.17 7.56
C LEU A 225 14.41 -14.36 7.98
N LYS A 226 14.70 -15.31 8.88
CA LYS A 226 16.08 -15.66 9.24
C LYS A 226 16.83 -16.19 8.02
N ARG A 227 16.25 -17.15 7.30
CA ARG A 227 16.86 -17.73 6.09
C ARG A 227 17.04 -16.71 4.98
N LYS A 228 16.06 -15.81 4.79
CA LYS A 228 16.13 -14.73 3.80
C LYS A 228 17.26 -13.75 4.14
N LYS A 229 17.47 -13.40 5.41
CA LYS A 229 18.62 -12.58 5.84
C LYS A 229 19.96 -13.23 5.52
N GLU A 230 20.09 -14.55 5.72
CA GLU A 230 21.30 -15.29 5.36
C GLU A 230 21.54 -15.25 3.83
N ILE A 231 20.48 -15.44 3.03
CA ILE A 231 20.56 -15.34 1.58
C ILE A 231 20.93 -13.93 1.14
N ASP A 232 20.35 -12.89 1.74
CA ASP A 232 20.64 -11.50 1.41
C ASP A 232 22.06 -11.06 1.80
N ALA A 233 22.64 -11.72 2.82
CA ALA A 233 24.05 -11.54 3.16
C ALA A 233 24.98 -12.17 2.10
N THR A 234 24.49 -13.12 1.32
CA THR A 234 25.21 -13.65 0.15
C THR A 234 24.92 -12.80 -1.07
N ASN A 235 25.93 -12.51 -1.90
CA ASN A 235 25.73 -11.77 -3.16
C ASN A 235 25.14 -12.65 -4.28
N LYS A 236 24.23 -13.57 -3.94
CA LYS A 236 23.58 -14.48 -4.89
C LYS A 236 22.49 -13.75 -5.67
N ASN A 237 22.26 -14.16 -6.91
CA ASN A 237 21.12 -13.68 -7.68
C ASN A 237 19.83 -14.25 -7.06
N VAL A 238 18.92 -13.38 -6.62
CA VAL A 238 17.64 -13.79 -6.03
C VAL A 238 16.52 -13.45 -7.00
N VAL A 239 15.78 -14.47 -7.41
CA VAL A 239 14.70 -14.39 -8.39
C VAL A 239 13.39 -14.69 -7.70
N PHE A 240 12.43 -13.80 -7.83
CA PHE A 240 11.07 -13.97 -7.34
C PHE A 240 10.16 -14.30 -8.52
N LEU A 241 9.24 -15.24 -8.34
CA LEU A 241 8.18 -15.49 -9.31
C LEU A 241 6.82 -15.46 -8.63
N ASP A 242 5.79 -15.14 -9.40
CA ASP A 242 4.41 -15.11 -8.90
C ASP A 242 3.40 -15.21 -10.05
N GLU A 243 2.23 -15.78 -9.77
CA GLU A 243 1.08 -15.78 -10.65
C GLU A 243 0.06 -14.72 -10.25
N THR A 244 -0.51 -14.04 -11.23
CA THR A 244 -1.65 -13.14 -11.02
C THR A 244 -2.79 -13.46 -11.97
N TRP A 245 -3.99 -13.17 -11.50
CA TRP A 245 -5.24 -13.54 -12.15
C TRP A 245 -6.06 -12.29 -12.41
N VAL A 246 -6.33 -12.00 -13.67
CA VAL A 246 -7.21 -10.92 -14.07
C VAL A 246 -8.52 -11.53 -14.56
N ASN A 247 -9.57 -11.36 -13.76
CA ASN A 247 -10.89 -11.86 -14.10
C ASN A 247 -11.54 -10.93 -15.14
N LYS A 248 -12.23 -11.51 -16.12
CA LYS A 248 -12.99 -10.75 -17.14
C LYS A 248 -14.01 -9.80 -16.53
N ASN A 249 -14.64 -10.22 -15.43
CA ASN A 249 -15.62 -9.40 -14.70
C ASN A 249 -15.00 -8.73 -13.45
N HIS A 250 -13.69 -8.45 -13.44
CA HIS A 250 -13.05 -7.79 -12.28
C HIS A 250 -13.61 -6.37 -12.08
N GLN A 251 -14.06 -6.07 -10.86
CA GLN A 251 -14.65 -4.78 -10.52
C GLN A 251 -13.89 -4.06 -9.42
N LYS A 252 -14.06 -2.74 -9.36
CA LYS A 252 -13.53 -1.95 -8.25
C LYS A 252 -14.26 -2.33 -6.96
N GLN A 253 -13.49 -2.66 -5.92
CA GLN A 253 -14.00 -3.12 -4.63
C GLN A 253 -14.65 -2.01 -3.78
N LYS A 254 -14.45 -0.74 -4.13
CA LYS A 254 -15.04 0.41 -3.43
C LYS A 254 -16.10 1.08 -4.30
N VAL A 255 -17.27 1.29 -3.74
CA VAL A 255 -18.41 1.89 -4.42
C VAL A 255 -19.22 2.74 -3.45
N TRP A 256 -19.93 3.74 -3.98
CA TRP A 256 -20.94 4.49 -3.23
C TRP A 256 -22.20 3.63 -3.11
N THR A 257 -22.62 3.31 -1.89
CA THR A 257 -23.82 2.49 -1.67
C THR A 257 -24.59 3.00 -0.46
N ASP A 258 -25.91 2.96 -0.57
CA ASP A 258 -26.86 3.23 0.53
C ASP A 258 -27.28 1.94 1.26
N GLY A 259 -26.66 0.80 0.94
CA GLY A 259 -27.00 -0.52 1.49
C GLY A 259 -28.16 -1.24 0.80
N THR A 260 -28.87 -0.60 -0.12
CA THR A 260 -29.95 -1.23 -0.90
C THR A 260 -29.41 -2.10 -2.05
N VAL A 261 -30.26 -2.96 -2.60
CA VAL A 261 -29.92 -3.78 -3.78
C VAL A 261 -29.68 -2.91 -5.02
N LYS A 262 -30.39 -1.78 -5.14
CA LYS A 262 -30.29 -0.83 -6.27
C LYS A 262 -28.98 -0.03 -6.28
N SER A 263 -28.31 0.11 -5.14
CA SER A 263 -26.99 0.76 -5.06
C SER A 263 -25.82 -0.20 -5.26
N ARG A 264 -26.05 -1.32 -5.95
CA ARG A 264 -25.02 -2.26 -6.38
C ARG A 264 -24.93 -2.22 -7.90
N PRO A 265 -23.71 -2.08 -8.48
CA PRO A 265 -23.54 -2.16 -9.93
C PRO A 265 -24.16 -3.45 -10.47
N ASN A 266 -25.04 -3.32 -11.44
CA ASN A 266 -25.64 -4.45 -12.16
C ASN A 266 -24.56 -5.05 -13.06
N CYS A 267 -23.90 -6.09 -12.56
CA CYS A 267 -22.78 -6.73 -13.23
C CYS A 267 -23.03 -8.21 -13.44
N LYS A 268 -22.39 -8.76 -14.49
CA LYS A 268 -22.44 -10.19 -14.79
C LYS A 268 -22.04 -10.99 -13.54
N ILE A 269 -22.92 -11.91 -13.15
CA ILE A 269 -22.74 -12.77 -11.98
C ILE A 269 -21.61 -13.76 -12.28
N GLY A 270 -20.62 -13.83 -11.38
CA GLY A 270 -19.45 -14.71 -11.52
C GLY A 270 -18.21 -13.99 -12.04
N LYS A 271 -17.03 -14.53 -11.72
CA LYS A 271 -15.73 -13.93 -12.09
C LYS A 271 -15.48 -13.95 -13.62
N GLY A 272 -16.12 -14.86 -14.34
CA GLY A 272 -15.89 -15.10 -15.77
C GLY A 272 -14.52 -15.73 -16.03
N ASP A 273 -14.14 -15.80 -17.31
CA ASP A 273 -12.82 -16.27 -17.75
C ASP A 273 -11.70 -15.48 -17.06
N ARG A 274 -10.58 -16.15 -16.78
CA ARG A 274 -9.43 -15.51 -16.12
C ARG A 274 -8.25 -15.50 -17.05
N LEU A 275 -7.66 -14.34 -17.21
CA LEU A 275 -6.33 -14.21 -17.76
C LEU A 275 -5.33 -14.50 -16.64
N ILE A 276 -4.49 -15.51 -16.86
CA ILE A 276 -3.43 -15.92 -15.95
C ILE A 276 -2.12 -15.36 -16.51
N ILE A 277 -1.38 -14.67 -15.65
CA ILE A 277 -0.08 -14.09 -15.98
C ILE A 277 0.92 -14.63 -14.97
N THR A 278 2.00 -15.21 -15.46
CA THR A 278 3.13 -15.72 -14.66
C THR A 278 4.41 -15.05 -15.14
N HIS A 279 5.23 -14.59 -14.21
CA HIS A 279 6.51 -13.97 -14.54
C HIS A 279 7.50 -14.17 -13.39
N ALA A 280 8.80 -14.13 -13.71
CA ALA A 280 9.87 -14.02 -12.73
C ALA A 280 10.71 -12.73 -12.90
N GLY A 281 11.26 -12.21 -11.81
CA GLY A 281 12.14 -11.04 -11.80
C GLY A 281 13.10 -11.02 -10.61
N SER A 282 14.22 -10.31 -10.77
CA SER A 282 15.26 -10.10 -9.76
C SER A 282 15.42 -8.62 -9.43
N LYS A 283 16.46 -8.27 -8.67
CA LYS A 283 16.85 -6.86 -8.40
C LYS A 283 17.19 -6.08 -9.67
N ASP A 284 17.63 -6.77 -10.72
CA ASP A 284 18.09 -6.18 -11.99
C ASP A 284 16.94 -6.02 -13.00
N GLY A 285 15.74 -6.50 -12.65
CA GLY A 285 14.54 -6.38 -13.47
C GLY A 285 13.89 -7.73 -13.75
N PHE A 286 13.03 -7.74 -14.76
CA PHE A 286 12.36 -8.95 -15.21
C PHE A 286 13.31 -9.85 -15.99
N VAL A 287 13.24 -11.16 -15.74
CA VAL A 287 13.99 -12.14 -16.52
C VAL A 287 13.45 -12.11 -17.96
N PRO A 288 14.30 -12.00 -18.99
CA PRO A 288 13.85 -11.95 -20.37
C PRO A 288 13.19 -13.28 -20.78
N ASN A 289 12.22 -13.23 -21.69
CA ASN A 289 11.59 -14.41 -22.32
C ASN A 289 10.82 -15.38 -21.40
N VAL A 290 10.60 -15.06 -20.13
CA VAL A 290 9.83 -15.92 -19.21
C VAL A 290 8.38 -15.46 -18.96
N LEU A 291 7.95 -14.35 -19.56
CA LEU A 291 6.59 -13.84 -19.42
C LEU A 291 5.60 -14.83 -20.05
N ASN A 292 4.75 -15.43 -19.21
CA ASN A 292 3.73 -16.36 -19.64
C ASN A 292 2.33 -15.79 -19.41
N ILE A 293 1.51 -15.75 -20.45
CA ILE A 293 0.15 -15.21 -20.41
C ILE A 293 -0.79 -16.14 -21.16
N PHE A 294 -1.85 -16.62 -20.50
CA PHE A 294 -2.86 -17.47 -21.12
C PHE A 294 -4.24 -17.27 -20.48
N TRP A 295 -5.30 -17.69 -21.19
CA TRP A 295 -6.68 -17.62 -20.71
C TRP A 295 -7.11 -18.97 -20.13
N SER A 296 -7.75 -18.95 -18.97
CA SER A 296 -8.57 -20.07 -18.48
C SER A 296 -9.91 -20.03 -19.21
N ASN A 297 -10.20 -21.06 -20.00
CA ASN A 297 -11.44 -21.15 -20.76
C ASN A 297 -12.41 -22.08 -20.03
N THR A 298 -13.53 -21.55 -19.56
CA THR A 298 -14.51 -22.31 -18.75
C THR A 298 -15.38 -23.27 -19.59
N GLY A 299 -15.26 -23.23 -20.93
CA GLY A 299 -16.21 -23.87 -21.85
C GLY A 299 -15.64 -24.91 -22.83
N GLN A 300 -14.34 -25.18 -22.86
CA GLN A 300 -13.76 -26.22 -23.71
C GLN A 300 -12.91 -27.20 -22.91
N ALA A 301 -13.08 -28.48 -23.24
CA ALA A 301 -12.40 -29.63 -22.66
C ALA A 301 -10.95 -29.77 -23.16
N ASP A 302 -10.26 -28.64 -23.30
CA ASP A 302 -8.86 -28.62 -23.74
C ASP A 302 -7.95 -28.27 -22.55
N TYR A 303 -6.73 -28.77 -22.61
CA TYR A 303 -5.78 -29.01 -21.51
C TYR A 303 -5.31 -27.74 -20.72
N HIS A 304 -5.93 -26.58 -20.94
CA HIS A 304 -5.57 -25.26 -20.39
C HIS A 304 -6.67 -24.62 -19.53
N GLN A 305 -7.33 -25.40 -18.68
CA GLN A 305 -8.48 -24.91 -17.89
C GLN A 305 -8.12 -23.97 -16.74
N ASP A 306 -6.90 -24.04 -16.19
CA ASP A 306 -6.36 -23.17 -15.13
C ASP A 306 -4.84 -23.47 -14.95
N MET A 307 -4.11 -22.67 -14.16
CA MET A 307 -2.73 -23.00 -13.78
C MET A 307 -2.68 -24.33 -13.04
N ASN A 308 -2.00 -25.32 -13.62
CA ASN A 308 -1.83 -26.66 -13.04
C ASN A 308 -0.33 -27.00 -12.88
N ALA A 309 -0.05 -28.09 -12.16
CA ALA A 309 1.32 -28.45 -11.82
C ALA A 309 2.18 -28.81 -13.04
N GLU A 310 1.65 -29.57 -14.00
CA GLU A 310 2.39 -29.96 -15.22
C GLU A 310 2.75 -28.74 -16.07
N TYR A 311 1.80 -27.82 -16.24
CA TYR A 311 2.00 -26.60 -17.00
C TYR A 311 2.99 -25.66 -16.31
N PHE A 312 2.90 -25.53 -14.98
CA PHE A 312 3.86 -24.76 -14.20
C PHE A 312 5.26 -25.36 -14.29
N GLU A 313 5.40 -26.69 -14.11
CA GLU A 313 6.66 -27.42 -14.19
C GLU A 313 7.31 -27.26 -15.56
N LYS A 314 6.53 -27.41 -16.63
CA LYS A 314 7.00 -27.19 -18.00
C LYS A 314 7.54 -25.76 -18.18
N TRP A 315 6.78 -24.74 -17.80
CA TRP A 315 7.23 -23.35 -17.86
C TRP A 315 8.48 -23.11 -17.00
N PHE A 316 8.52 -23.68 -15.80
CA PHE A 316 9.62 -23.53 -14.86
C PHE A 316 10.92 -24.09 -15.45
N VAL A 317 10.89 -25.32 -15.97
CA VAL A 317 12.08 -26.00 -16.52
C VAL A 317 12.47 -25.42 -17.88
N GLU A 318 11.54 -25.31 -18.81
CA GLU A 318 11.85 -25.00 -20.22
C GLU A 318 12.10 -23.50 -20.46
N GLN A 319 11.53 -22.62 -19.63
CA GLN A 319 11.67 -21.17 -19.83
C GLN A 319 12.46 -20.51 -18.70
N LEU A 320 12.04 -20.70 -17.44
CA LEU A 320 12.65 -19.99 -16.33
C LEU A 320 14.09 -20.45 -16.08
N LEU A 321 14.31 -21.74 -15.86
CA LEU A 321 15.65 -22.26 -15.54
C LEU A 321 16.67 -22.01 -16.66
N VAL A 322 16.25 -22.17 -17.92
CA VAL A 322 17.11 -21.91 -19.09
C VAL A 322 17.52 -20.44 -19.20
N SER A 323 16.70 -19.52 -18.68
CA SER A 323 16.95 -18.07 -18.74
C SER A 323 17.73 -17.53 -17.54
N LEU A 324 18.10 -18.38 -16.57
CA LEU A 324 18.79 -17.99 -15.35
C LEU A 324 20.26 -18.43 -15.35
N GLU A 325 21.13 -17.54 -14.89
CA GLU A 325 22.53 -17.87 -14.64
C GLU A 325 22.70 -18.56 -13.28
N GLU A 326 23.58 -19.56 -13.22
CA GLU A 326 23.96 -20.20 -11.97
C GLU A 326 25.13 -19.48 -11.30
N PRO A 327 25.13 -19.26 -9.97
CA PRO A 327 24.13 -19.70 -8.99
C PRO A 327 23.00 -18.67 -8.77
N SER A 328 21.75 -19.14 -8.83
CA SER A 328 20.55 -18.36 -8.52
C SER A 328 19.74 -18.98 -7.37
N VAL A 329 19.02 -18.15 -6.62
CA VAL A 329 18.07 -18.55 -5.58
C VAL A 329 16.67 -18.14 -6.02
N ILE A 330 15.79 -19.10 -6.20
CA ILE A 330 14.40 -18.87 -6.59
C ILE A 330 13.51 -18.84 -5.35
N ILE A 331 12.69 -17.80 -5.23
CA ILE A 331 11.70 -17.63 -4.17
C ILE A 331 10.31 -17.69 -4.78
N ILE A 332 9.53 -18.66 -4.31
CA ILE A 332 8.16 -18.96 -4.75
C ILE A 332 7.23 -18.98 -3.54
N ASP A 333 5.92 -18.79 -3.77
CA ASP A 333 4.93 -19.04 -2.73
C ASP A 333 4.70 -20.56 -2.54
N ASN A 334 3.83 -20.94 -1.58
CA ASN A 334 3.55 -22.34 -1.29
C ASN A 334 2.20 -22.78 -1.89
N ALA A 335 1.96 -22.47 -3.17
CA ALA A 335 0.82 -23.03 -3.89
C ALA A 335 0.99 -24.55 -4.10
N LYS A 336 -0.10 -25.31 -3.96
CA LYS A 336 -0.06 -26.78 -4.04
C LYS A 336 0.53 -27.32 -5.33
N TYR A 337 0.38 -26.60 -6.45
CA TYR A 337 0.86 -27.03 -7.76
C TYR A 337 2.36 -26.77 -7.98
N HIS A 338 3.03 -25.99 -7.12
CA HIS A 338 4.49 -25.81 -7.19
C HIS A 338 5.28 -27.00 -6.65
N SER A 339 4.64 -27.87 -5.87
CA SER A 339 5.30 -28.99 -5.19
C SER A 339 4.53 -30.29 -5.45
N ARG A 340 4.35 -30.60 -6.74
CA ARG A 340 3.72 -31.85 -7.19
C ARG A 340 4.61 -33.02 -6.80
N ARG A 341 4.10 -33.90 -5.95
CA ARG A 341 4.79 -35.14 -5.57
C ARG A 341 4.67 -36.15 -6.70
N LEU A 342 5.80 -36.72 -7.10
CA LEU A 342 5.85 -37.82 -8.07
C LEU A 342 5.11 -39.07 -7.56
N ASP A 343 5.19 -39.34 -6.25
CA ASP A 343 4.50 -40.45 -5.59
C ASP A 343 3.56 -39.94 -4.49
N ALA A 344 2.47 -39.31 -4.93
CA ALA A 344 1.49 -38.74 -4.03
C ALA A 344 0.69 -39.83 -3.29
N VAL A 345 0.93 -39.96 -1.99
CA VAL A 345 0.11 -40.82 -1.12
C VAL A 345 -1.36 -40.36 -1.19
N PRO A 346 -2.31 -41.27 -1.47
CA PRO A 346 -3.72 -40.96 -1.48
C PRO A 346 -4.19 -40.32 -0.16
N THR A 347 -5.22 -39.48 -0.24
CA THR A 347 -5.86 -38.82 0.90
C THR A 347 -7.26 -39.37 1.12
N SER A 348 -7.90 -39.03 2.24
CA SER A 348 -9.31 -39.38 2.48
C SER A 348 -10.24 -38.84 1.39
N SER A 349 -9.87 -37.75 0.72
CA SER A 349 -10.58 -37.20 -0.44
C SER A 349 -10.33 -37.93 -1.76
N SER A 350 -9.26 -38.73 -1.89
CA SER A 350 -8.93 -39.45 -3.13
C SER A 350 -10.04 -40.43 -3.55
N ARG A 351 -10.21 -40.64 -4.85
CA ARG A 351 -11.17 -41.63 -5.37
C ARG A 351 -10.71 -43.06 -5.01
N LYS A 352 -11.64 -44.00 -4.90
CA LYS A 352 -11.33 -45.40 -4.57
C LYS A 352 -10.31 -46.01 -5.54
N GLY A 353 -10.45 -45.74 -6.84
CA GLY A 353 -9.51 -46.22 -7.87
C GLY A 353 -8.07 -45.79 -7.63
N VAL A 354 -7.85 -44.49 -7.33
CA VAL A 354 -6.52 -43.95 -7.01
C VAL A 354 -5.89 -44.62 -5.79
N ILE A 355 -6.70 -44.95 -4.78
CA ILE A 355 -6.23 -45.67 -3.59
C ILE A 355 -5.79 -47.09 -3.97
N ILE A 356 -6.58 -47.77 -4.79
CA ILE A 356 -6.28 -49.14 -5.28
C ILE A 356 -5.02 -49.15 -6.15
N GLU A 357 -4.89 -48.22 -7.09
CA GLU A 357 -3.72 -48.07 -7.95
C GLU A 357 -2.45 -47.87 -7.11
N TRP A 358 -2.50 -46.99 -6.10
CA TRP A 358 -1.37 -46.76 -5.22
C TRP A 358 -1.01 -47.99 -4.37
N LEU A 359 -2.00 -48.67 -3.78
CA LEU A 359 -1.74 -49.92 -3.04
C LEU A 359 -1.13 -51.00 -3.95
N THR A 360 -1.61 -51.08 -5.20
CA THR A 360 -1.11 -52.02 -6.21
C THR A 360 0.32 -51.67 -6.64
N SER A 361 0.64 -50.40 -6.89
CA SER A 361 1.99 -49.96 -7.26
C SER A 361 3.00 -50.22 -6.15
N LYS A 362 2.57 -50.13 -4.88
CA LYS A 362 3.35 -50.49 -3.69
C LYS A 362 3.35 -51.98 -3.36
N LYS A 363 2.67 -52.81 -4.17
CA LYS A 363 2.53 -54.27 -3.97
C LYS A 363 1.94 -54.64 -2.59
N ILE A 364 1.08 -53.78 -2.05
CA ILE A 364 0.38 -53.99 -0.78
C ILE A 364 -0.91 -54.77 -1.04
N LYS A 365 -1.12 -55.88 -0.32
CA LYS A 365 -2.35 -56.67 -0.43
C LYS A 365 -3.53 -55.92 0.21
N PHE A 366 -4.67 -55.96 -0.45
CA PHE A 366 -5.92 -55.38 0.07
C PHE A 366 -7.13 -56.26 -0.29
N PRO A 367 -8.23 -56.21 0.46
CA PRO A 367 -9.43 -57.00 0.15
C PRO A 367 -10.16 -56.46 -1.09
N GLN A 368 -10.56 -57.35 -2.02
CA GLN A 368 -11.26 -56.97 -3.27
C GLN A 368 -12.56 -56.19 -3.01
N ASN A 369 -13.29 -56.56 -1.94
CA ASN A 369 -14.57 -55.98 -1.55
C ASN A 369 -14.44 -54.85 -0.51
N ALA A 370 -13.22 -54.38 -0.22
CA ALA A 370 -13.00 -53.35 0.78
C ALA A 370 -13.68 -52.03 0.39
N THR A 371 -14.24 -51.34 1.39
CA THR A 371 -14.76 -49.98 1.24
C THR A 371 -13.62 -48.98 1.09
N LYS A 372 -13.92 -47.78 0.58
CA LYS A 372 -12.92 -46.70 0.45
C LYS A 372 -12.24 -46.39 1.79
N VAL A 373 -13.00 -46.43 2.89
CA VAL A 373 -12.49 -46.14 4.24
C VAL A 373 -11.48 -47.20 4.66
N GLN A 374 -11.83 -48.49 4.51
CA GLN A 374 -10.93 -49.61 4.83
C GLN A 374 -9.64 -49.57 4.01
N LEU A 375 -9.74 -49.28 2.71
CA LEU A 375 -8.56 -49.12 1.86
C LEU A 375 -7.69 -47.93 2.30
N TYR A 376 -8.31 -46.83 2.72
CA TYR A 376 -7.57 -45.66 3.20
C TYR A 376 -6.88 -45.91 4.55
N ASP A 377 -7.47 -46.73 5.43
CA ASP A 377 -6.81 -47.11 6.69
C ASP A 377 -5.56 -47.98 6.46
N ILE A 378 -5.58 -48.84 5.44
CA ILE A 378 -4.37 -49.54 4.98
C ILE A 378 -3.33 -48.52 4.48
N VAL A 379 -3.72 -47.55 3.66
CA VAL A 379 -2.80 -46.49 3.19
C VAL A 379 -2.18 -45.72 4.36
N LYS A 380 -2.93 -45.42 5.43
CA LYS A 380 -2.37 -44.73 6.61
C LYS A 380 -1.28 -45.57 7.29
N ALA A 381 -1.44 -46.89 7.36
CA ALA A 381 -0.47 -47.78 7.98
C ALA A 381 0.85 -47.85 7.20
N PHE A 382 0.81 -47.69 5.88
CA PHE A 382 1.97 -47.76 4.98
C PHE A 382 2.44 -46.40 4.48
N LYS A 383 1.95 -45.30 5.08
CA LYS A 383 2.31 -43.95 4.66
C LYS A 383 3.80 -43.68 4.94
N PRO A 384 4.61 -43.32 3.93
CA PRO A 384 6.02 -43.00 4.15
C PRO A 384 6.16 -41.78 5.07
N PHE A 385 7.10 -41.88 6.02
CA PHE A 385 7.44 -40.78 6.93
C PHE A 385 8.15 -39.63 6.22
N ASN A 386 8.94 -39.94 5.17
CA ASN A 386 9.63 -38.96 4.34
C ASN A 386 8.85 -38.71 3.06
N VAL A 387 8.82 -37.44 2.65
CA VAL A 387 8.13 -37.00 1.45
C VAL A 387 9.19 -36.58 0.43
N GLU A 388 9.23 -37.27 -0.69
CA GLU A 388 9.93 -36.81 -1.89
C GLU A 388 8.99 -35.92 -2.69
N TYR A 389 9.50 -34.77 -3.11
CA TYR A 389 8.77 -33.77 -3.90
C TYR A 389 9.23 -33.84 -5.34
#